data_AF-A0A9X3FAT0-F1
#
_entry.id   AF-A0A9X3FAT0-F1
#
_cell.length_a   1.000
_cell.length_b   1.000
_cell.length_c   1.000
_cell.angle_alpha   90.00
_cell.angle_beta   90.00
_cell.angle_gamma   90.00
#
_symmetry.space_group_name_H-M   'P 1'
#
loop_
_entity.id
_entity.type
_entity.pdbx_description
1 polymer ?
#
loop_
_entity_poly.entity_id
_entity_poly.type
_entity_poly.pdbx_seq_one_letter_code
_entity_poly.pdbx_strand_id
1 'polypeptide(L)'
;MSLEFKNSGILKFVITVLRMMVGWHFLYEGIAKLAVPGWSCAPYLMQSKWLFSGFFHWIIANPTALEVANFLNIWGLTLIGIGLLLGLFTRLASIAGIFIILLFYIANPPFLASGIASEGHYYFINKNMIEAGILAVFIFIRSDYLWGIGNVINSYINNKKDQKFPSDMNHEVPENNENSRRELIKNLAVVPVFGGALFGMAKKSGWLSYEESNLKEVDTVTSASRLQAKNIDLKELKGKVPMGKIKNVEMSRIIPGGNLVSGFAHARDLVYVSSFLKNYFTDEKVIETLWLYEACGINTTIMRTDEDTVRILNEFWRRGGKIQWLAQTYPKEKDLSNIQLAIDNGAVGAFVQGNIADGIVHDNKLENLVAPIDFIRQNGLITGTAGHSIKVPKACIDNGIEVDFFMKTFHHDNYWSAHSKENREEFIGLINSNPDHNAYHDNIWCVSAEETQNFFETCNVPWIAYKVLAAGAIHPKDGLSFAFDGGADFACVGMFDFQVIENVNIMHEILSQPLVRKRKWV
;
A
#
# COMPACT_ATOMS: atom_id res chain seq x y z
N MET A 1 -16.76 50.95 35.02
CA MET A 1 -16.24 49.66 35.54
C MET A 1 -17.44 48.76 35.87
N SER A 2 -18.02 48.06 34.89
CA SER A 2 -19.17 47.16 35.12
C SER A 2 -19.49 46.19 33.96
N LEU A 3 -18.49 45.84 33.13
CA LEU A 3 -18.65 44.83 32.06
C LEU A 3 -17.94 43.49 32.36
N GLU A 4 -17.19 43.37 33.45
CA GLU A 4 -16.30 42.21 33.69
C GLU A 4 -16.96 40.98 34.33
N PHE A 5 -18.13 41.09 34.97
CA PHE A 5 -18.68 39.96 35.75
C PHE A 5 -19.74 39.10 35.05
N LYS A 6 -20.31 39.52 33.91
CA LYS A 6 -21.42 38.77 33.27
C LYS A 6 -20.98 37.72 32.24
N ASN A 7 -19.74 37.79 31.75
CA ASN A 7 -19.20 36.89 30.71
C ASN A 7 -18.42 35.68 31.24
N SER A 8 -18.15 35.58 32.55
CA SER A 8 -17.29 34.52 33.09
C SER A 8 -17.88 33.11 32.96
N GLY A 9 -19.20 32.95 33.14
CA GLY A 9 -19.87 31.65 33.07
C GLY A 9 -19.97 31.08 31.65
N ILE A 10 -20.29 31.93 30.66
CA ILE A 10 -20.40 31.53 29.25
C ILE A 10 -19.03 31.19 28.69
N LEU A 11 -18.00 31.99 29.00
CA LEU A 11 -16.63 31.72 28.58
C LEU A 11 -16.12 30.38 29.16
N LYS A 12 -16.35 30.14 30.45
CA LYS A 12 -16.03 28.85 31.10
C LYS A 12 -16.74 27.67 30.44
N PHE A 13 -18.01 27.82 30.10
CA PHE A 13 -18.79 26.81 29.38
C PHE A 13 -18.18 26.51 28.01
N VAL A 14 -17.95 27.55 27.19
CA VAL A 14 -17.44 27.41 25.82
C VAL A 14 -16.05 26.76 25.80
N ILE A 15 -15.14 27.21 26.66
CA ILE A 15 -13.77 26.65 26.72
C ILE A 15 -13.80 25.19 27.23
N THR A 16 -14.68 24.88 28.19
CA THR A 16 -14.86 23.50 28.66
C THR A 16 -15.39 22.61 27.54
N VAL A 17 -16.40 23.08 26.79
CA VAL A 17 -16.93 22.35 25.62
C VAL A 17 -15.85 22.13 24.57
N LEU A 18 -15.09 23.16 24.23
CA LEU A 18 -13.98 23.05 23.27
C LEU A 18 -12.94 22.02 23.73
N ARG A 19 -12.57 22.03 25.02
CA ARG A 19 -11.66 21.03 25.60
C ARG A 19 -12.23 19.62 25.50
N MET A 20 -13.53 19.45 25.78
CA MET A 20 -14.20 18.16 25.65
C MET A 20 -14.27 17.69 24.19
N MET A 21 -14.48 18.60 23.23
CA MET A 21 -14.49 18.26 21.80
C MET A 21 -13.12 17.76 21.34
N VAL A 22 -12.05 18.46 21.71
CA VAL A 22 -10.67 18.03 21.42
C VAL A 22 -10.35 16.72 22.15
N GLY A 23 -10.70 16.61 23.43
CA GLY A 23 -10.53 15.38 24.19
C GLY A 23 -11.29 14.18 23.61
N TRP A 24 -12.50 14.40 23.10
CA TRP A 24 -13.28 13.40 22.39
C TRP A 24 -12.60 12.97 21.10
N HIS A 25 -12.08 13.91 20.31
CA HIS A 25 -11.37 13.58 19.07
C HIS A 25 -10.14 12.69 19.33
N PHE A 26 -9.28 13.06 20.28
CA PHE A 26 -8.15 12.24 20.71
C PHE A 26 -8.56 10.85 21.22
N LEU A 27 -9.60 10.80 22.06
CA LEU A 27 -10.11 9.55 22.62
C LEU A 27 -10.66 8.63 21.53
N TYR A 28 -11.45 9.20 20.61
CA TYR A 28 -12.00 8.49 19.48
C TYR A 28 -10.88 7.92 18.59
N GLU A 29 -9.88 8.74 18.26
CA GLU A 29 -8.73 8.31 17.47
C GLU A 29 -7.94 7.18 18.14
N GLY A 30 -7.77 7.21 19.46
CA GLY A 30 -7.11 6.14 20.21
C GLY A 30 -7.93 4.84 20.26
N ILE A 31 -9.24 4.93 20.57
CA ILE A 31 -10.14 3.78 20.63
C ILE A 31 -10.34 3.16 19.24
N ALA A 32 -10.45 3.97 18.19
CA ALA A 32 -10.58 3.48 16.82
C ALA A 32 -9.39 2.62 16.42
N LYS A 33 -8.17 3.03 16.80
CA LYS A 33 -6.94 2.25 16.56
C LYS A 33 -6.91 0.97 17.39
N LEU A 34 -7.35 1.03 18.65
CA LEU A 34 -7.46 -0.15 19.53
C LEU A 34 -8.47 -1.17 19.00
N ALA A 35 -9.54 -0.72 18.34
CA ALA A 35 -10.60 -1.57 17.81
C ALA A 35 -10.23 -2.28 16.49
N VAL A 36 -9.14 -1.87 15.82
CA VAL A 36 -8.64 -2.50 14.58
C VAL A 36 -7.59 -3.55 14.95
N PRO A 37 -7.87 -4.86 14.74
CA PRO A 37 -6.86 -5.90 14.98
C PRO A 37 -5.63 -5.66 14.10
N GLY A 38 -4.45 -5.67 14.73
CA GLY A 38 -3.18 -5.49 14.01
C GLY A 38 -2.89 -4.06 13.54
N TRP A 39 -3.58 -3.03 14.06
CA TRP A 39 -3.31 -1.64 13.68
C TRP A 39 -1.82 -1.27 13.80
N SER A 40 -1.29 -0.57 12.80
CA SER A 40 0.08 -0.07 12.80
C SER A 40 0.20 1.34 12.22
N CYS A 41 1.13 2.12 12.76
CA CYS A 41 1.52 3.42 12.20
C CYS A 41 2.47 3.32 10.99
N ALA A 42 2.96 2.13 10.63
CA ALA A 42 3.93 1.95 9.55
C ALA A 42 3.51 2.56 8.21
N PRO A 43 2.25 2.40 7.73
CA PRO A 43 1.83 3.00 6.46
C PRO A 43 1.87 4.54 6.51
N TYR A 44 1.54 5.13 7.66
CA TYR A 44 1.60 6.57 7.86
C TYR A 44 3.06 7.08 7.89
N LEU A 45 3.95 6.39 8.59
CA LEU A 45 5.37 6.76 8.67
C LEU A 45 6.12 6.54 7.34
N MET A 46 5.68 5.58 6.52
CA MET A 46 6.28 5.27 5.22
C MET A 46 6.26 6.49 4.29
N GLN A 47 5.21 7.31 4.40
CA GLN A 47 5.03 8.53 3.60
C GLN A 47 5.89 9.71 4.07
N SER A 48 6.65 9.55 5.15
CA SER A 48 7.46 10.64 5.67
C SER A 48 8.65 10.99 4.78
N LYS A 49 8.63 12.21 4.25
CA LYS A 49 9.64 12.73 3.29
C LYS A 49 10.36 13.98 3.78
N TRP A 50 9.99 14.50 4.95
CA TRP A 50 10.49 15.78 5.43
C TRP A 50 11.45 15.61 6.62
N LEU A 51 11.31 16.46 7.64
CA LEU A 51 12.16 16.46 8.81
C LEU A 51 12.03 15.11 9.54
N PHE A 52 13.17 14.52 9.90
CA PHE A 52 13.27 13.21 10.55
C PHE A 52 12.77 12.01 9.73
N SER A 53 12.60 12.11 8.41
CA SER A 53 12.21 11.00 7.53
C SER A 53 13.04 9.72 7.76
N GLY A 54 14.37 9.85 7.83
CA GLY A 54 15.25 8.71 8.12
C GLY A 54 15.00 8.05 9.48
N PHE A 55 14.60 8.81 10.50
CA PHE A 55 14.21 8.26 11.81
C PHE A 55 12.86 7.55 11.73
N PHE A 56 11.89 8.10 11.01
CA PHE A 56 10.59 7.45 10.81
C PHE A 56 10.71 6.16 10.00
N HIS A 57 11.54 6.14 8.95
CA HIS A 57 11.84 4.92 8.19
C HIS A 57 12.63 3.91 9.02
N TRP A 58 13.52 4.35 9.91
CA TRP A 58 14.19 3.47 10.87
C TRP A 58 13.21 2.80 11.85
N ILE A 59 12.18 3.52 12.31
CA ILE A 59 11.11 2.91 13.13
C ILE A 59 10.43 1.78 12.36
N ILE A 60 10.14 1.97 11.07
CA ILE A 60 9.50 0.95 10.22
C ILE A 60 10.43 -0.27 10.04
N ALA A 61 11.73 -0.03 9.83
CA ALA A 61 12.72 -1.09 9.63
C ALA A 61 13.03 -1.90 10.91
N ASN A 62 12.70 -1.38 12.10
CA ASN A 62 12.97 -2.04 13.37
C ASN A 62 11.67 -2.53 14.04
N PRO A 63 11.44 -3.86 14.12
CA PRO A 63 10.20 -4.42 14.67
C PRO A 63 9.90 -3.97 16.11
N THR A 64 10.91 -3.87 16.97
CA THR A 64 10.72 -3.44 18.36
C THR A 64 10.35 -1.96 18.45
N ALA A 65 11.02 -1.10 17.67
CA ALA A 65 10.71 0.33 17.63
C ALA A 65 9.29 0.57 17.08
N LEU A 66 8.88 -0.18 16.06
CA LEU A 66 7.53 -0.10 15.49
C LEU A 66 6.45 -0.48 16.52
N GLU A 67 6.64 -1.56 17.28
CA GLU A 67 5.69 -1.96 18.33
C GLU A 67 5.57 -0.90 19.43
N VAL A 68 6.69 -0.32 19.86
CA VAL A 68 6.69 0.80 20.81
C VAL A 68 5.94 2.00 20.23
N ALA A 69 6.17 2.34 18.96
CA ALA A 69 5.48 3.43 18.29
C ALA A 69 3.97 3.17 18.18
N ASN A 70 3.55 1.94 17.84
CA ASN A 70 2.14 1.54 17.78
C ASN A 70 1.48 1.69 19.16
N PHE A 71 2.13 1.15 20.20
CA PHE A 71 1.67 1.22 21.59
C PHE A 71 1.51 2.67 22.06
N LEU A 72 2.53 3.51 21.84
CA LEU A 72 2.50 4.92 22.22
C LEU A 72 1.44 5.71 21.45
N ASN A 73 1.17 5.36 20.19
CA ASN A 73 0.13 6.03 19.42
C ASN A 73 -1.27 5.72 19.96
N ILE A 74 -1.58 4.44 20.18
CA ILE A 74 -2.88 4.01 20.69
C ILE A 74 -3.11 4.56 22.10
N TRP A 75 -2.19 4.26 23.03
CA TRP A 75 -2.37 4.62 24.44
C TRP A 75 -2.12 6.09 24.71
N GLY A 76 -1.20 6.72 23.98
CA GLY A 76 -0.98 8.17 24.06
C GLY A 76 -2.26 8.92 23.71
N LEU A 77 -2.86 8.65 22.55
CA LEU A 77 -4.10 9.31 22.13
C LEU A 77 -5.26 9.02 23.09
N THR A 78 -5.45 7.77 23.52
CA THR A 78 -6.49 7.39 24.47
C THR A 78 -6.34 8.10 25.82
N LEU A 79 -5.15 8.10 26.41
CA LEU A 79 -4.92 8.71 27.73
C LEU A 79 -5.00 10.24 27.68
N ILE A 80 -4.47 10.86 26.61
CA ILE A 80 -4.61 12.31 26.37
C ILE A 80 -6.09 12.66 26.23
N GLY A 81 -6.83 11.89 25.42
CA GLY A 81 -8.26 12.07 25.21
C GLY A 81 -9.04 12.00 26.53
N ILE A 82 -8.83 10.95 27.34
CA ILE A 82 -9.45 10.81 28.67
C ILE A 82 -9.09 11.99 29.58
N GLY A 83 -7.82 12.40 29.62
CA GLY A 83 -7.36 13.52 30.45
C GLY A 83 -8.03 14.85 30.07
N LEU A 84 -8.14 15.14 28.78
CA LEU A 84 -8.82 16.33 28.28
C LEU A 84 -10.34 16.27 28.47
N LEU A 85 -10.96 15.12 28.24
CA LEU A 85 -12.40 14.96 28.38
C LEU A 85 -12.84 15.10 29.84
N LEU A 86 -12.18 14.40 30.75
CA LEU A 86 -12.47 14.45 32.19
C LEU A 86 -11.94 15.72 32.88
N GLY A 87 -11.06 16.47 32.22
CA GLY A 87 -10.37 17.62 32.83
C GLY A 87 -9.40 17.19 33.94
N LEU A 88 -8.71 16.06 33.75
CA LEU A 88 -7.65 15.54 34.62
C LEU A 88 -6.29 15.86 34.00
N PHE A 89 -5.41 16.50 34.77
CA PHE A 89 -4.06 16.91 34.32
C PHE A 89 -4.07 17.64 32.96
N THR A 90 -5.06 18.50 32.72
CA THR A 90 -5.31 19.13 31.41
C THR A 90 -4.06 19.76 30.78
N ARG A 91 -3.21 20.43 31.57
CA ARG A 91 -1.96 21.02 31.05
C ARG A 91 -1.00 19.95 30.52
N LEU A 92 -0.82 18.86 31.26
CA LEU A 92 0.05 17.76 30.86
C LEU A 92 -0.51 17.04 29.63
N ALA A 93 -1.83 16.79 29.63
CA ALA A 93 -2.53 16.19 28.49
C ALA A 93 -2.42 17.07 27.23
N SER A 94 -2.53 18.40 27.38
CA SER A 94 -2.33 19.33 26.27
C SER A 94 -0.90 19.37 25.75
N ILE A 95 0.11 19.36 26.62
CA ILE A 95 1.52 19.31 26.20
C ILE A 95 1.80 18.01 25.44
N ALA A 96 1.36 16.87 25.97
CA ALA A 96 1.50 15.58 25.32
C ALA A 96 0.73 15.51 23.98
N GLY A 97 -0.48 16.11 23.94
CA GLY A 97 -1.30 16.22 22.74
C GLY A 97 -0.66 17.06 21.64
N ILE A 98 -0.08 18.20 22.00
CA ILE A 98 0.69 19.02 21.05
C ILE A 98 1.87 18.23 20.52
N PHE A 99 2.62 17.55 21.39
CA PHE A 99 3.77 16.76 20.99
C PHE A 99 3.40 15.68 19.96
N ILE A 100 2.37 14.87 20.22
CA ILE A 100 1.98 13.79 19.29
C ILE A 100 1.40 14.33 17.97
N ILE A 101 0.62 15.42 18.02
CA ILE A 101 0.08 16.06 16.81
C ILE A 101 1.20 16.70 15.97
N LEU A 102 2.18 17.34 16.61
CA LEU A 102 3.33 17.88 15.90
C LEU A 102 4.18 16.77 15.27
N LEU A 103 4.30 15.60 15.91
CA LEU A 103 4.93 14.43 15.30
C LEU A 103 4.17 13.98 14.05
N PHE A 104 2.84 13.95 14.06
CA PHE A 104 2.05 13.67 12.86
C PHE A 104 2.25 14.71 11.76
N TYR A 105 2.22 15.99 12.14
CA TYR A 105 2.46 17.09 11.20
C TYR A 105 3.86 17.01 10.57
N ILE A 106 4.90 16.72 11.36
CA ILE A 106 6.28 16.59 10.88
C ILE A 106 6.43 15.35 10.01
N ALA A 107 5.82 14.24 10.40
CA ALA A 107 5.85 13.00 9.63
C ALA A 107 5.25 13.22 8.23
N ASN A 108 4.08 13.87 8.13
CA ASN A 108 3.40 14.12 6.85
C ASN A 108 2.89 15.57 6.77
N PRO A 109 3.76 16.52 6.40
CA PRO A 109 3.37 17.93 6.31
C PRO A 109 2.47 18.19 5.10
N PRO A 110 1.51 19.11 5.19
CA PRO A 110 0.45 19.28 4.20
C PRO A 110 0.91 19.86 2.85
N PHE A 111 2.08 20.52 2.81
CA PHE A 111 2.71 21.02 1.57
C PHE A 111 3.43 19.93 0.76
N LEU A 112 3.52 18.70 1.26
CA LEU A 112 4.10 17.58 0.52
C LEU A 112 2.99 16.65 0.01
N ALA A 113 3.14 16.17 -1.22
CA ALA A 113 2.23 15.18 -1.79
C ALA A 113 2.29 13.87 -0.99
N SER A 114 1.13 13.44 -0.49
CA SER A 114 0.90 12.22 0.29
C SER A 114 -0.03 11.29 -0.50
N GLY A 115 0.25 9.99 -0.47
CA GLY A 115 -0.55 8.95 -1.14
C GLY A 115 -1.76 8.48 -0.33
N ILE A 116 -1.95 8.98 0.89
CA ILE A 116 -3.17 8.76 1.68
C ILE A 116 -4.23 9.74 1.19
N ALA A 117 -5.49 9.28 1.09
CA ALA A 117 -6.64 10.12 0.80
C ALA A 117 -6.67 11.33 1.76
N SER A 118 -6.23 12.50 1.28
CA SER A 118 -6.23 13.74 2.04
C SER A 118 -7.59 14.43 1.88
N GLU A 119 -8.16 14.89 3.00
CA GLU A 119 -9.42 15.64 3.04
C GLU A 119 -9.32 17.05 2.39
N GLY A 120 -8.17 17.43 1.84
CA GLY A 120 -7.97 18.65 1.04
C GLY A 120 -6.51 19.03 0.80
N HIS A 121 -6.28 20.04 -0.05
CA HIS A 121 -4.96 20.67 -0.23
C HIS A 121 -4.78 21.85 0.75
N TYR A 122 -4.08 21.61 1.85
CA TYR A 122 -3.69 22.66 2.81
C TYR A 122 -2.24 23.05 2.54
N TYR A 123 -1.90 24.34 2.53
CA TYR A 123 -0.52 24.77 2.26
C TYR A 123 0.36 24.61 3.51
N PHE A 124 0.08 25.37 4.58
CA PHE A 124 0.81 25.26 5.86
C PHE A 124 -0.07 24.90 7.06
N ILE A 125 -1.31 25.38 7.09
CA ILE A 125 -2.20 25.18 8.24
C ILE A 125 -3.21 24.09 7.90
N ASN A 126 -3.03 22.90 8.46
CA ASN A 126 -3.99 21.79 8.40
C ASN A 126 -4.69 21.60 9.75
N LYS A 127 -5.62 20.63 9.83
CA LYS A 127 -6.37 20.32 11.06
C LYS A 127 -5.47 20.05 12.27
N ASN A 128 -4.34 19.37 12.08
CA ASN A 128 -3.36 19.08 13.12
C ASN A 128 -2.79 20.38 13.71
N MET A 129 -2.40 21.34 12.87
CA MET A 129 -1.87 22.63 13.34
C MET A 129 -2.93 23.46 14.10
N ILE A 130 -4.19 23.44 13.63
CA ILE A 130 -5.31 24.12 14.31
C ILE A 130 -5.55 23.50 15.69
N GLU A 131 -5.59 22.17 15.77
CA GLU A 131 -5.81 21.44 17.02
C GLU A 131 -4.66 21.63 18.01
N ALA A 132 -3.40 21.64 17.54
CA ALA A 132 -2.25 21.99 18.36
C ALA A 132 -2.36 23.42 18.92
N GLY A 133 -2.84 24.38 18.11
CA GLY A 133 -3.13 25.74 18.57
C GLY A 133 -4.20 25.80 19.66
N ILE A 134 -5.27 25.02 19.54
CA ILE A 134 -6.32 24.91 20.57
C ILE A 134 -5.76 24.29 21.86
N LEU A 135 -4.96 23.24 21.75
CA LEU A 135 -4.31 22.64 22.92
C LEU A 135 -3.36 23.61 23.62
N ALA A 136 -2.64 24.44 22.87
CA ALA A 136 -1.76 25.47 23.43
C ALA A 136 -2.53 26.46 24.30
N VAL A 137 -3.75 26.83 23.89
CA VAL A 137 -4.64 27.68 24.70
C VAL A 137 -4.92 27.04 26.08
N PHE A 138 -5.14 25.73 26.16
CA PHE A 138 -5.37 25.04 27.43
C PHE A 138 -4.15 24.96 28.35
N ILE A 139 -2.93 25.16 27.83
CA ILE A 139 -1.72 25.23 28.65
C ILE A 139 -1.71 26.53 29.46
N PHE A 140 -2.02 27.66 28.80
CA PHE A 140 -1.93 29.00 29.38
C PHE A 140 -3.18 29.43 30.15
N ILE A 141 -4.33 28.81 29.87
CA ILE A 141 -5.55 29.05 30.63
C ILE A 141 -5.36 28.62 32.10
N ARG A 142 -5.83 29.46 33.02
CA ARG A 142 -5.87 29.12 34.44
C ARG A 142 -6.95 28.06 34.69
N SER A 143 -6.66 27.11 35.58
CA SER A 143 -7.53 25.96 35.84
C SER A 143 -8.93 26.34 36.36
N ASP A 144 -9.09 27.54 36.95
CA ASP A 144 -10.37 28.10 37.41
C ASP A 144 -11.32 28.56 36.29
N TYR A 145 -10.85 28.58 35.04
CA TYR A 145 -11.66 28.84 33.84
C TYR A 145 -12.16 27.57 33.13
N LEU A 146 -11.93 26.40 33.73
CA LEU A 146 -12.30 25.10 33.18
C LEU A 146 -13.10 24.30 34.21
N TRP A 147 -14.19 23.65 33.80
CA TRP A 147 -14.82 22.61 34.63
C TRP A 147 -14.15 21.27 34.41
N GLY A 148 -13.94 20.47 35.45
CA GLY A 148 -13.22 19.21 35.34
C GLY A 148 -13.04 18.51 36.68
N ILE A 149 -12.92 17.18 36.63
CA ILE A 149 -12.80 16.33 37.82
C ILE A 149 -11.54 16.70 38.62
N GLY A 150 -10.46 17.13 37.94
CA GLY A 150 -9.22 17.55 38.60
C GLY A 150 -9.40 18.74 39.54
N ASN A 151 -10.28 19.68 39.21
CA ASN A 151 -10.55 20.85 40.06
C ASN A 151 -11.37 20.47 41.30
N VAL A 152 -12.26 19.48 41.18
CA VAL A 152 -13.02 18.92 42.32
C VAL A 152 -12.08 18.21 43.29
N ILE A 153 -11.15 17.39 42.76
CA ILE A 153 -10.15 16.69 43.56
C ILE A 153 -9.25 17.69 44.29
N ASN A 154 -8.75 18.72 43.60
CA ASN A 154 -7.93 19.76 44.24
C ASN A 154 -8.70 20.54 45.30
N SER A 155 -9.96 20.90 45.05
CA SER A 155 -10.80 21.57 46.05
C SER A 155 -11.05 20.68 47.27
N TYR A 156 -11.29 19.38 47.07
CA TYR A 156 -11.45 18.42 48.16
C TYR A 156 -10.16 18.21 48.96
N ILE A 157 -9.00 18.08 48.30
CA ILE A 157 -7.69 17.94 48.95
C ILE A 157 -7.33 19.21 49.73
N ASN A 158 -7.54 20.39 49.14
CA ASN A 158 -7.29 21.66 49.81
C ASN A 158 -8.23 21.85 51.00
N ASN A 159 -9.53 21.56 50.87
CA ASN A 159 -10.45 21.58 52.01
C ASN A 159 -10.04 20.60 53.12
N LYS A 160 -9.48 19.43 52.79
CA LYS A 160 -8.92 18.49 53.77
C LYS A 160 -7.63 19.00 54.43
N LYS A 161 -6.79 19.73 53.68
CA LYS A 161 -5.60 20.41 54.20
C LYS A 161 -5.99 21.57 55.13
N ASP A 162 -6.96 22.37 54.73
CA ASP A 162 -7.50 23.50 55.48
C ASP A 162 -8.23 23.00 56.75
N GLN A 163 -8.86 21.82 56.71
CA GLN A 163 -9.37 21.17 57.93
C GLN A 163 -8.27 20.66 58.88
N LYS A 164 -7.07 20.38 58.35
CA LYS A 164 -5.92 19.87 59.12
C LYS A 164 -5.01 20.99 59.64
N PHE A 165 -5.06 22.15 58.99
CA PHE A 165 -4.41 23.40 59.35
C PHE A 165 -5.43 24.54 59.17
N PRO A 166 -6.26 24.81 60.19
CA PRO A 166 -7.38 25.73 60.05
C PRO A 166 -6.87 27.15 59.74
N SER A 167 -7.61 27.79 58.82
CA SER A 167 -7.33 29.11 58.27
C SER A 167 -7.58 30.26 59.25
N ASP A 168 -8.09 29.96 60.45
CA ASP A 168 -8.25 30.87 61.58
C ASP A 168 -6.91 31.39 62.15
N MET A 169 -5.79 30.74 61.80
CA MET A 169 -4.43 31.23 62.10
C MET A 169 -3.81 32.09 60.98
N ASN A 170 -4.50 32.33 59.87
CA ASN A 170 -4.05 33.20 58.78
C ASN A 170 -4.90 34.48 58.73
N HIS A 171 -4.27 35.65 58.59
CA HIS A 171 -4.98 36.94 58.49
C HIS A 171 -5.80 37.04 57.19
N GLU A 172 -6.99 37.64 57.32
CA GLU A 172 -8.13 37.54 56.41
C GLU A 172 -7.96 38.22 55.03
N VAL A 173 -8.58 37.60 54.01
CA VAL A 173 -9.27 38.32 52.92
C VAL A 173 -10.64 37.66 52.73
N PRO A 174 -11.75 38.42 52.69
CA PRO A 174 -13.08 37.86 52.54
C PRO A 174 -13.42 37.66 51.07
N GLU A 175 -13.81 36.44 50.67
CA GLU A 175 -14.68 36.24 49.51
C GLU A 175 -15.77 35.22 49.79
N ASN A 176 -16.99 35.74 49.89
CA ASN A 176 -18.23 34.99 49.72
C ASN A 176 -18.26 34.35 48.32
N ASN A 177 -18.53 33.04 48.24
CA ASN A 177 -19.66 32.58 47.42
C ASN A 177 -20.00 31.10 47.63
N GLU A 178 -21.25 30.89 48.01
CA GLU A 178 -21.98 29.64 47.87
C GLU A 178 -21.98 29.17 46.40
N ASN A 179 -21.62 27.90 46.13
CA ASN A 179 -22.19 27.08 45.03
C ASN A 179 -21.60 25.65 44.90
N SER A 180 -21.31 24.95 46.00
CA SER A 180 -20.72 23.59 45.93
C SER A 180 -21.59 22.57 45.15
N ARG A 181 -22.92 22.56 45.36
CA ARG A 181 -23.82 21.62 44.66
C ARG A 181 -24.00 21.93 43.17
N ARG A 182 -24.10 23.20 42.80
CA ARG A 182 -24.31 23.63 41.41
C ARG A 182 -23.04 23.45 40.58
N GLU A 183 -21.87 23.65 41.17
CA GLU A 183 -20.58 23.31 40.56
C GLU A 183 -20.37 21.80 40.45
N LEU A 184 -20.80 21.01 41.44
CA LEU A 184 -20.74 19.54 41.36
C LEU A 184 -21.56 19.00 40.17
N ILE A 185 -22.79 19.51 39.96
CA ILE A 185 -23.66 19.10 38.84
C ILE A 185 -23.04 19.46 37.49
N LYS A 186 -22.46 20.65 37.36
CA LYS A 186 -21.74 21.07 36.13
C LYS A 186 -20.51 20.21 35.85
N ASN A 187 -19.78 19.80 36.88
CA ASN A 187 -18.62 18.91 36.75
C ASN A 187 -19.00 17.45 36.46
N LEU A 188 -20.22 17.01 36.81
CA LEU A 188 -20.75 15.66 36.57
C LEU A 188 -21.52 15.52 35.23
N ALA A 189 -21.82 16.62 34.53
CA ALA A 189 -22.47 16.61 33.22
C ALA A 189 -21.68 15.86 32.12
N VAL A 190 -20.43 15.50 32.41
CA VAL A 190 -19.53 14.73 31.53
C VAL A 190 -19.91 13.23 31.50
N VAL A 191 -20.51 12.71 32.57
CA VAL A 191 -20.80 11.27 32.73
C VAL A 191 -21.93 10.77 31.81
N PRO A 192 -23.06 11.49 31.61
CA PRO A 192 -24.12 11.06 30.69
C PRO A 192 -23.72 11.15 29.21
N VAL A 193 -22.89 12.12 28.83
CA VAL A 193 -22.36 12.26 27.45
C VAL A 193 -21.41 11.10 27.13
N PHE A 194 -20.56 10.71 28.08
CA PHE A 194 -19.70 9.53 27.98
C PHE A 194 -20.49 8.22 27.82
N GLY A 195 -21.52 8.04 28.65
CA GLY A 195 -22.37 6.84 28.60
C GLY A 195 -23.17 6.73 27.30
N GLY A 196 -23.75 7.83 26.82
CA GLY A 196 -24.52 7.87 25.58
C GLY A 196 -23.68 7.62 24.33
N ALA A 197 -22.46 8.14 24.27
CA ALA A 197 -21.55 7.93 23.15
C ALA A 197 -21.01 6.49 23.10
N LEU A 198 -20.64 5.91 24.26
CA LEU A 198 -20.25 4.50 24.36
C LEU A 198 -21.41 3.55 24.00
N PHE A 199 -22.64 3.86 24.43
CA PHE A 199 -23.84 3.12 24.05
C PHE A 199 -24.15 3.22 22.55
N GLY A 200 -23.96 4.41 21.96
CA GLY A 200 -24.06 4.62 20.51
C GLY A 200 -23.02 3.83 19.70
N MET A 201 -21.81 3.67 20.23
CA MET A 201 -20.77 2.82 19.64
C MET A 201 -21.08 1.32 19.77
N ALA A 202 -21.50 0.86 20.95
CA ALA A 202 -21.90 -0.54 21.17
C ALA A 202 -23.03 -0.97 20.21
N LYS A 203 -23.94 -0.05 19.88
CA LYS A 203 -25.03 -0.27 18.91
C LYS A 203 -24.56 -0.29 17.45
N LYS A 204 -23.46 0.40 17.10
CA LYS A 204 -22.94 0.52 15.72
C LYS A 204 -21.87 -0.54 15.39
N SER A 205 -21.22 -1.11 16.40
CA SER A 205 -20.15 -2.13 16.27
C SER A 205 -20.64 -3.58 16.30
N GLY A 206 -21.96 -3.81 16.34
CA GLY A 206 -22.59 -5.10 16.04
C GLY A 206 -22.40 -6.17 17.11
N TRP A 207 -23.28 -6.21 18.11
CA TRP A 207 -23.58 -7.41 18.90
C TRP A 207 -25.09 -7.70 18.84
N LEU A 208 -25.40 -8.78 18.11
CA LEU A 208 -26.65 -9.54 17.99
C LEU A 208 -27.92 -8.79 17.51
N SER A 209 -28.30 -9.08 16.26
CA SER A 209 -29.69 -9.01 15.78
C SER A 209 -30.05 -10.33 15.08
N TYR A 210 -31.20 -10.87 15.45
CA TYR A 210 -31.71 -12.21 15.12
C TYR A 210 -32.63 -12.16 13.89
N GLU A 211 -32.09 -11.80 12.71
CA GLU A 211 -32.85 -11.82 11.44
C GLU A 211 -32.09 -12.46 10.26
N GLU A 212 -30.84 -12.88 10.45
CA GLU A 212 -29.98 -13.44 9.39
C GLU A 212 -29.82 -14.97 9.48
N SER A 213 -30.87 -15.69 9.90
CA SER A 213 -30.86 -17.15 10.06
C SER A 213 -31.44 -17.95 8.88
N ASN A 214 -31.95 -17.27 7.84
CA ASN A 214 -32.62 -17.94 6.71
C ASN A 214 -31.92 -17.82 5.34
N LEU A 215 -30.65 -17.43 5.29
CA LEU A 215 -29.88 -17.36 4.03
C LEU A 215 -28.56 -18.17 4.10
N LYS A 216 -28.61 -19.33 4.78
CA LYS A 216 -27.61 -20.38 4.58
C LYS A 216 -28.01 -21.22 3.38
N GLU A 217 -27.52 -20.79 2.21
CA GLU A 217 -26.99 -21.60 1.13
C GLU A 217 -26.83 -20.67 -0.08
N VAL A 218 -25.62 -20.13 -0.24
CA VAL A 218 -24.97 -19.73 -1.51
C VAL A 218 -23.67 -18.99 -1.12
N ASP A 219 -22.56 -19.48 -1.66
CA ASP A 219 -21.17 -19.17 -1.31
C ASP A 219 -20.69 -17.81 -1.88
N THR A 220 -21.39 -16.73 -1.56
CA THR A 220 -20.99 -15.37 -1.96
C THR A 220 -21.39 -14.34 -0.93
N VAL A 221 -20.44 -13.93 -0.08
CA VAL A 221 -20.53 -12.68 0.70
C VAL A 221 -19.20 -11.93 0.65
N THR A 222 -18.82 -11.45 -0.53
CA THR A 222 -17.88 -10.32 -0.67
C THR A 222 -18.67 -9.02 -0.70
N SER A 223 -18.98 -8.48 0.48
CA SER A 223 -19.50 -7.12 0.59
C SER A 223 -18.36 -6.14 0.27
N ALA A 224 -18.55 -5.35 -0.79
CA ALA A 224 -17.63 -4.32 -1.28
C ALA A 224 -17.23 -3.26 -0.22
N SER A 225 -17.91 -3.23 0.93
CA SER A 225 -17.63 -2.33 2.05
C SER A 225 -16.61 -2.88 3.05
N ARG A 226 -16.25 -4.17 2.99
CA ARG A 226 -15.15 -4.77 3.78
C ARG A 226 -13.80 -4.81 3.07
N LEU A 227 -13.78 -4.47 1.78
CA LEU A 227 -12.56 -4.08 1.04
C LEU A 227 -12.22 -2.59 1.30
N GLN A 228 -12.51 -2.07 2.50
CA GLN A 228 -11.73 -0.93 2.99
C GLN A 228 -10.28 -1.40 3.02
N ALA A 229 -9.45 -0.78 2.15
CA ALA A 229 -8.01 -0.96 2.00
C ALA A 229 -7.46 -2.01 2.97
N LYS A 230 -7.34 -3.26 2.51
CA LYS A 230 -6.63 -4.29 3.28
C LYS A 230 -5.30 -3.68 3.66
N ASN A 231 -5.14 -3.31 4.94
CA ASN A 231 -3.93 -2.64 5.40
C ASN A 231 -2.79 -3.61 5.10
N ILE A 232 -1.80 -3.13 4.35
CA ILE A 232 -0.64 -3.92 3.97
C ILE A 232 0.13 -4.23 5.27
N ASP A 233 -0.10 -5.41 5.83
CA ASP A 233 0.56 -5.88 7.05
C ASP A 233 1.60 -6.93 6.70
N LEU A 234 2.88 -6.54 6.76
CA LEU A 234 4.00 -7.44 6.50
C LEU A 234 4.05 -8.63 7.47
N LYS A 235 3.33 -8.61 8.60
CA LYS A 235 3.18 -9.77 9.49
C LYS A 235 2.38 -10.91 8.85
N GLU A 236 1.58 -10.64 7.81
CA GLU A 236 0.89 -11.67 7.03
C GLU A 236 1.83 -12.46 6.11
N LEU A 237 3.09 -12.03 5.96
CA LEU A 237 4.07 -12.70 5.10
C LEU A 237 4.48 -14.05 5.72
N LYS A 238 4.16 -15.15 5.04
CA LYS A 238 4.49 -16.52 5.47
C LYS A 238 5.96 -16.86 5.23
N GLY A 239 6.58 -16.23 4.23
CA GLY A 239 7.98 -16.43 3.89
C GLY A 239 8.40 -15.56 2.71
N LYS A 240 9.70 -15.55 2.42
CA LYS A 240 10.25 -14.85 1.24
C LYS A 240 10.06 -15.70 -0.02
N VAL A 241 9.98 -15.04 -1.17
CA VAL A 241 9.96 -15.72 -2.47
C VAL A 241 11.32 -16.39 -2.71
N PRO A 242 11.34 -17.66 -3.14
CA PRO A 242 12.58 -18.31 -3.57
C PRO A 242 13.24 -17.60 -4.75
N MET A 243 14.57 -17.62 -4.76
CA MET A 243 15.39 -17.00 -5.79
C MET A 243 15.74 -18.01 -6.91
N GLY A 244 16.05 -17.48 -8.08
CA GLY A 244 16.67 -18.18 -9.20
C GLY A 244 17.79 -17.33 -9.79
N LYS A 245 18.48 -17.86 -10.80
CA LYS A 245 19.53 -17.12 -11.51
C LYS A 245 19.34 -17.17 -13.01
N ILE A 246 19.67 -16.07 -13.67
CA ILE A 246 19.92 -16.02 -15.10
C ILE A 246 21.35 -15.49 -15.24
N LYS A 247 22.27 -16.34 -15.71
CA LYS A 247 23.72 -16.08 -15.69
C LYS A 247 24.19 -15.63 -14.30
N ASN A 248 24.75 -14.43 -14.19
CA ASN A 248 25.27 -13.82 -12.97
C ASN A 248 24.22 -13.03 -12.17
N VAL A 249 22.99 -12.88 -12.68
CA VAL A 249 21.94 -12.10 -12.02
C VAL A 249 21.04 -13.02 -11.20
N GLU A 250 20.97 -12.78 -9.89
CA GLU A 250 20.05 -13.46 -8.99
C GLU A 250 18.74 -12.66 -8.89
N MET A 251 17.61 -13.33 -9.11
CA MET A 251 16.29 -12.73 -9.19
C MET A 251 15.25 -13.55 -8.43
N SER A 252 14.24 -12.89 -7.87
CA SER A 252 13.07 -13.57 -7.30
C SER A 252 12.29 -14.32 -8.37
N ARG A 253 11.81 -15.54 -8.06
CA ARG A 253 11.06 -16.35 -9.03
C ARG A 253 9.71 -15.76 -9.43
N ILE A 254 9.18 -14.82 -8.66
CA ILE A 254 8.12 -13.90 -9.09
C ILE A 254 8.74 -12.53 -9.39
N ILE A 255 8.40 -11.97 -10.54
CA ILE A 255 8.93 -10.69 -11.03
C ILE A 255 7.73 -9.79 -11.34
N PRO A 256 7.55 -8.65 -10.65
CA PRO A 256 6.48 -7.72 -10.96
C PRO A 256 6.59 -7.15 -12.38
N GLY A 257 5.47 -7.09 -13.09
CA GLY A 257 5.39 -6.53 -14.44
C GLY A 257 4.84 -5.09 -14.48
N GLY A 258 5.43 -4.23 -15.30
CA GLY A 258 5.14 -2.79 -15.39
C GLY A 258 3.95 -2.38 -16.25
N ASN A 259 3.21 -3.31 -16.86
CA ASN A 259 2.05 -2.97 -17.72
C ASN A 259 0.99 -2.15 -16.98
N LEU A 260 0.68 -2.51 -15.74
CA LEU A 260 -0.30 -1.79 -14.93
C LEU A 260 0.15 -0.35 -14.63
N VAL A 261 1.45 -0.17 -14.34
CA VAL A 261 2.05 1.15 -14.12
C VAL A 261 1.93 2.04 -15.36
N SER A 262 2.09 1.47 -16.55
CA SER A 262 1.92 2.21 -17.82
C SER A 262 0.44 2.35 -18.26
N GLY A 263 -0.51 1.85 -17.48
CA GLY A 263 -1.95 1.91 -17.79
C GLY A 263 -2.44 0.91 -18.84
N PHE A 264 -1.66 -0.13 -19.16
CA PHE A 264 -2.06 -1.19 -20.08
C PHE A 264 -2.76 -2.33 -19.33
N ALA A 265 -4.09 -2.21 -19.21
CA ALA A 265 -4.91 -3.13 -18.43
C ALA A 265 -5.21 -4.47 -19.12
N HIS A 266 -5.25 -4.50 -20.45
CA HIS A 266 -5.81 -5.60 -21.23
C HIS A 266 -7.23 -6.00 -20.78
N ALA A 267 -8.06 -4.97 -20.53
CA ALA A 267 -9.38 -5.12 -19.92
C ALA A 267 -10.52 -5.23 -20.96
N ARG A 268 -10.19 -5.55 -22.22
CA ARG A 268 -11.14 -5.79 -23.32
C ARG A 268 -12.15 -4.65 -23.50
N ASP A 269 -13.38 -4.87 -23.08
CA ASP A 269 -14.56 -4.00 -23.18
C ASP A 269 -14.68 -2.99 -22.02
N LEU A 270 -13.90 -3.15 -20.94
CA LEU A 270 -13.89 -2.23 -19.81
C LEU A 270 -13.01 -1.00 -20.10
N VAL A 271 -13.50 -0.12 -20.97
CA VAL A 271 -12.79 1.06 -21.48
C VAL A 271 -12.27 2.03 -20.41
N TYR A 272 -12.87 2.03 -19.22
CA TYR A 272 -12.46 2.91 -18.12
C TYR A 272 -11.22 2.42 -17.36
N VAL A 273 -10.84 1.14 -17.48
CA VAL A 273 -9.82 0.53 -16.62
C VAL A 273 -8.44 1.15 -16.89
N SER A 274 -8.09 1.43 -18.14
CA SER A 274 -6.82 2.09 -18.47
C SER A 274 -6.73 3.49 -17.83
N SER A 275 -7.83 4.25 -17.84
CA SER A 275 -7.91 5.54 -17.16
C SER A 275 -7.83 5.39 -15.64
N PHE A 276 -8.50 4.39 -15.08
CA PHE A 276 -8.41 4.08 -13.65
C PHE A 276 -6.96 3.77 -13.25
N LEU A 277 -6.27 2.89 -13.99
CA LEU A 277 -4.87 2.52 -13.72
C LEU A 277 -3.95 3.75 -13.74
N LYS A 278 -4.08 4.64 -14.73
CA LYS A 278 -3.26 5.86 -14.82
C LYS A 278 -3.50 6.82 -13.67
N ASN A 279 -4.71 6.89 -13.12
CA ASN A 279 -5.01 7.70 -11.94
C ASN A 279 -4.55 7.04 -10.64
N TYR A 280 -4.57 5.71 -10.60
CA TYR A 280 -4.16 4.93 -9.43
C TYR A 280 -2.63 4.86 -9.30
N PHE A 281 -1.92 4.50 -10.36
CA PHE A 281 -0.46 4.37 -10.40
C PHE A 281 0.22 5.72 -10.62
N THR A 282 0.07 6.61 -9.65
CA THR A 282 0.91 7.81 -9.54
C THR A 282 2.37 7.41 -9.27
N ASP A 283 3.33 8.28 -9.59
CA ASP A 283 4.76 8.03 -9.31
C ASP A 283 5.01 7.55 -7.88
N GLU A 284 4.35 8.20 -6.91
CA GLU A 284 4.52 7.85 -5.50
C GLU A 284 3.90 6.50 -5.18
N LYS A 285 2.72 6.18 -5.72
CA LYS A 285 2.11 4.86 -5.55
C LYS A 285 2.99 3.76 -6.14
N VAL A 286 3.62 4.01 -7.28
CA VAL A 286 4.59 3.08 -7.88
C VAL A 286 5.78 2.89 -6.95
N ILE A 287 6.37 3.97 -6.42
CA ILE A 287 7.49 3.92 -5.47
C ILE A 287 7.12 3.18 -4.18
N GLU A 288 5.95 3.45 -3.59
CA GLU A 288 5.42 2.71 -2.43
C GLU A 288 5.34 1.21 -2.72
N THR A 289 4.87 0.85 -3.93
CA THR A 289 4.77 -0.55 -4.36
C THR A 289 6.15 -1.19 -4.56
N LEU A 290 7.14 -0.45 -5.08
CA LEU A 290 8.53 -0.94 -5.19
C LEU A 290 9.15 -1.25 -3.82
N TRP A 291 8.91 -0.39 -2.81
CA TRP A 291 9.32 -0.68 -1.43
C TRP A 291 8.65 -1.92 -0.86
N LEU A 292 7.35 -2.11 -1.15
CA LEU A 292 6.63 -3.31 -0.74
C LEU A 292 7.20 -4.58 -1.38
N TYR A 293 7.57 -4.53 -2.66
CA TYR A 293 8.26 -5.63 -3.32
C TYR A 293 9.54 -6.02 -2.56
N GLU A 294 10.40 -5.06 -2.23
CA GLU A 294 11.62 -5.33 -1.45
C GLU A 294 11.32 -5.91 -0.06
N ALA A 295 10.32 -5.36 0.63
CA ALA A 295 9.91 -5.85 1.94
C ALA A 295 9.43 -7.31 1.90
N CYS A 296 8.81 -7.73 0.79
CA CYS A 296 8.40 -9.12 0.55
C CYS A 296 9.52 -10.02 0.02
N GLY A 297 10.73 -9.50 -0.19
CA GLY A 297 11.88 -10.25 -0.70
C GLY A 297 11.92 -10.39 -2.23
N ILE A 298 11.14 -9.60 -2.96
CA ILE A 298 11.28 -9.44 -4.41
C ILE A 298 12.42 -8.46 -4.68
N ASN A 299 13.33 -8.79 -5.59
CA ASN A 299 14.52 -7.98 -5.86
C ASN A 299 14.63 -7.50 -7.31
N THR A 300 13.72 -7.90 -8.21
CA THR A 300 13.75 -7.53 -9.63
C THR A 300 12.36 -7.15 -10.10
N THR A 301 12.25 -6.11 -10.93
CA THR A 301 11.02 -5.71 -11.62
C THR A 301 11.24 -5.64 -13.14
N ILE A 302 10.22 -5.99 -13.92
CA ILE A 302 10.20 -5.81 -15.37
C ILE A 302 9.36 -4.58 -15.68
N MET A 303 10.01 -3.53 -16.18
CA MET A 303 9.32 -2.28 -16.55
C MET A 303 9.76 -1.81 -17.94
N ARG A 304 8.90 -1.00 -18.55
CA ARG A 304 9.10 -0.42 -19.88
C ARG A 304 10.32 0.51 -19.89
N THR A 305 11.01 0.57 -21.02
CA THR A 305 12.09 1.53 -21.22
C THR A 305 11.53 2.83 -21.81
N ASP A 306 11.32 3.81 -20.95
CA ASP A 306 10.84 5.16 -21.27
C ASP A 306 11.28 6.16 -20.19
N GLU A 307 11.11 7.45 -20.45
CA GLU A 307 11.53 8.53 -19.54
C GLU A 307 10.77 8.50 -18.20
N ASP A 308 9.49 8.13 -18.19
CA ASP A 308 8.68 8.09 -16.96
C ASP A 308 9.16 6.99 -16.01
N THR A 309 9.39 5.79 -16.54
CA THR A 309 9.90 4.64 -15.81
C THR A 309 11.30 4.94 -15.28
N VAL A 310 12.18 5.47 -16.12
CA VAL A 310 13.54 5.87 -15.72
C VAL A 310 13.50 6.91 -14.60
N ARG A 311 12.66 7.94 -14.73
CA ARG A 311 12.47 8.98 -13.72
C ARG A 311 11.99 8.41 -12.38
N ILE A 312 11.02 7.49 -12.40
CA ILE A 312 10.49 6.83 -11.20
C ILE A 312 11.55 5.94 -10.54
N LEU A 313 12.26 5.11 -11.31
CA LEU A 313 13.30 4.21 -10.79
C LEU A 313 14.49 5.00 -10.23
N ASN A 314 14.94 6.05 -10.91
CA ASN A 314 15.99 6.93 -10.42
C ASN A 314 15.59 7.60 -9.10
N GLU A 315 14.34 8.06 -8.98
CA GLU A 315 13.83 8.61 -7.72
C GLU A 315 13.76 7.54 -6.61
N PHE A 316 13.37 6.31 -6.94
CA PHE A 316 13.36 5.18 -6.00
C PHE A 316 14.77 4.84 -5.48
N TRP A 317 15.75 4.70 -6.38
CA TRP A 317 17.15 4.43 -6.00
C TRP A 317 17.78 5.59 -5.24
N ARG A 318 17.46 6.85 -5.60
CA ARG A 318 17.86 8.04 -4.84
C ARG A 318 17.34 8.02 -3.40
N ARG A 319 16.16 7.42 -3.17
CA ARG A 319 15.57 7.20 -1.83
C ARG A 319 16.16 5.99 -1.09
N GLY A 320 17.13 5.28 -1.67
CA GLY A 320 17.82 4.15 -1.06
C GLY A 320 17.28 2.78 -1.44
N GLY A 321 16.33 2.71 -2.38
CA GLY A 321 15.85 1.46 -2.95
C GLY A 321 16.96 0.70 -3.69
N LYS A 322 16.78 -0.61 -3.85
CA LYS A 322 17.76 -1.57 -4.38
C LYS A 322 17.22 -2.52 -5.43
N ILE A 323 15.93 -2.44 -5.77
CA ILE A 323 15.30 -3.29 -6.78
C ILE A 323 16.05 -3.19 -8.10
N GLN A 324 16.33 -4.34 -8.71
CA GLN A 324 16.93 -4.46 -10.01
C GLN A 324 15.88 -4.21 -11.10
N TRP A 325 16.31 -3.63 -12.22
CA TRP A 325 15.45 -3.39 -13.36
C TRP A 325 15.84 -4.28 -14.55
N LEU A 326 14.89 -5.14 -14.97
CA LEU A 326 14.97 -5.89 -16.21
C LEU A 326 14.16 -5.13 -17.28
N ALA A 327 14.87 -4.51 -18.22
CA ALA A 327 14.29 -3.53 -19.13
C ALA A 327 13.55 -4.17 -20.30
N GLN A 328 12.26 -3.87 -20.45
CA GLN A 328 11.50 -4.18 -21.66
C GLN A 328 11.79 -3.08 -22.70
N THR A 329 12.39 -3.45 -23.82
CA THR A 329 12.88 -2.49 -24.83
C THR A 329 12.07 -2.55 -26.13
N TYR A 330 12.13 -1.45 -26.88
CA TYR A 330 11.32 -1.19 -28.07
C TYR A 330 12.20 -0.80 -29.26
N PRO A 331 13.15 -1.66 -29.67
CA PRO A 331 13.99 -1.37 -30.82
C PRO A 331 13.14 -1.19 -32.08
N LYS A 332 13.57 -0.28 -32.95
CA LYS A 332 12.93 -0.02 -34.25
C LYS A 332 13.97 -0.18 -35.34
N GLU A 333 13.97 -1.32 -36.01
CA GLU A 333 14.96 -1.66 -37.05
C GLU A 333 16.40 -1.47 -36.52
N LYS A 334 17.11 -0.43 -36.97
CA LYS A 334 18.49 -0.12 -36.58
C LYS A 334 18.61 0.85 -35.40
N ASP A 335 17.50 1.39 -34.90
CA ASP A 335 17.50 2.31 -33.76
C ASP A 335 17.59 1.54 -32.44
N LEU A 336 18.76 1.67 -31.79
CA LEU A 336 19.09 1.06 -30.50
C LEU A 336 19.07 2.07 -29.35
N SER A 337 18.64 3.32 -29.60
CA SER A 337 18.62 4.39 -28.59
C SER A 337 17.78 4.03 -27.36
N ASN A 338 16.68 3.30 -27.56
CA ASN A 338 15.85 2.81 -26.46
C ASN A 338 16.63 1.82 -25.57
N ILE A 339 17.46 0.96 -26.15
CA ILE A 339 18.29 0.03 -25.38
C ILE A 339 19.41 0.80 -24.65
N GLN A 340 20.02 1.78 -25.32
CA GLN A 340 21.03 2.64 -24.70
C GLN A 340 20.47 3.37 -23.47
N LEU A 341 19.22 3.86 -23.55
CA LEU A 341 18.54 4.49 -22.40
C LEU A 341 18.46 3.54 -21.19
N ALA A 342 18.16 2.25 -21.41
CA ALA A 342 18.15 1.26 -20.32
C ALA A 342 19.54 1.03 -19.72
N ILE A 343 20.56 0.92 -20.57
CA ILE A 343 21.97 0.73 -20.16
C ILE A 343 22.43 1.92 -19.30
N ASP A 344 22.22 3.15 -19.80
CA ASP A 344 22.66 4.38 -19.14
C ASP A 344 22.00 4.61 -17.77
N ASN A 345 20.84 3.99 -17.53
CA ASN A 345 20.09 4.11 -16.29
C ASN A 345 20.11 2.83 -15.44
N GLY A 346 21.11 1.96 -15.63
CA GLY A 346 21.43 0.90 -14.68
C GLY A 346 20.53 -0.35 -14.75
N ALA A 347 19.93 -0.64 -15.90
CA ALA A 347 19.27 -1.93 -16.11
C ALA A 347 20.26 -3.08 -15.93
N VAL A 348 19.85 -4.15 -15.23
CA VAL A 348 20.68 -5.36 -15.05
C VAL A 348 20.59 -6.31 -16.25
N GLY A 349 19.56 -6.12 -17.07
CA GLY A 349 19.25 -6.92 -18.24
C GLY A 349 18.28 -6.17 -19.14
N ALA A 350 18.18 -6.59 -20.40
CA ALA A 350 17.20 -6.05 -21.32
C ALA A 350 16.68 -7.13 -22.28
N PHE A 351 15.48 -6.93 -22.81
CA PHE A 351 14.90 -7.81 -23.80
C PHE A 351 14.02 -7.09 -24.81
N VAL A 352 13.87 -7.68 -26.00
CA VAL A 352 12.96 -7.19 -27.05
C VAL A 352 11.52 -7.53 -26.69
N GLN A 353 10.64 -6.52 -26.69
CA GLN A 353 9.22 -6.68 -26.33
C GLN A 353 8.46 -7.65 -27.24
N GLY A 354 7.49 -8.36 -26.67
CA GLY A 354 6.84 -9.52 -27.31
C GLY A 354 6.16 -9.22 -28.64
N ASN A 355 5.34 -8.17 -28.74
CA ASN A 355 4.69 -7.83 -30.02
C ASN A 355 5.69 -7.40 -31.09
N ILE A 356 6.78 -6.73 -30.70
CA ILE A 356 7.85 -6.34 -31.63
C ILE A 356 8.55 -7.60 -32.17
N ALA A 357 8.94 -8.52 -31.29
CA ALA A 357 9.57 -9.77 -31.71
C ALA A 357 8.62 -10.66 -32.52
N ASP A 358 7.34 -10.74 -32.13
CA ASP A 358 6.29 -11.43 -32.89
C ASP A 358 6.21 -10.87 -34.32
N GLY A 359 6.17 -9.53 -34.48
CA GLY A 359 6.15 -8.86 -35.79
C GLY A 359 7.42 -9.09 -36.61
N ILE A 360 8.60 -9.05 -35.99
CA ILE A 360 9.88 -9.31 -36.66
C ILE A 360 9.93 -10.73 -37.23
N VAL A 361 9.50 -11.73 -36.45
CA VAL A 361 9.49 -13.13 -36.85
C VAL A 361 8.41 -13.40 -37.89
N HIS A 362 7.22 -12.82 -37.72
CA HIS A 362 6.13 -12.89 -38.70
C HIS A 362 6.58 -12.38 -40.09
N ASP A 363 7.31 -11.26 -40.12
CA ASP A 363 7.78 -10.63 -41.35
C ASP A 363 9.07 -11.26 -41.91
N ASN A 364 9.62 -12.29 -41.27
CA ASN A 364 10.91 -12.93 -41.61
C ASN A 364 12.11 -11.96 -41.65
N LYS A 365 12.16 -10.97 -40.75
CA LYS A 365 13.23 -9.96 -40.68
C LYS A 365 14.17 -10.18 -39.48
N LEU A 366 14.65 -11.41 -39.30
CA LEU A 366 15.38 -11.84 -38.10
C LEU A 366 16.62 -10.98 -37.77
N GLU A 367 17.23 -10.34 -38.75
CA GLU A 367 18.32 -9.38 -38.56
C GLU A 367 17.95 -8.24 -37.59
N ASN A 368 16.68 -7.83 -37.57
CA ASN A 368 16.16 -6.81 -36.67
C ASN A 368 15.95 -7.32 -35.23
N LEU A 369 16.06 -8.64 -35.01
CA LEU A 369 16.08 -9.26 -33.70
C LEU A 369 17.51 -9.53 -33.22
N VAL A 370 18.41 -9.93 -34.13
CA VAL A 370 19.83 -10.18 -33.83
C VAL A 370 20.54 -8.92 -33.36
N ALA A 371 20.43 -7.81 -34.10
CA ALA A 371 21.12 -6.55 -33.78
C ALA A 371 20.86 -6.04 -32.34
N PRO A 372 19.60 -5.93 -31.85
CA PRO A 372 19.36 -5.51 -30.47
C PRO A 372 19.84 -6.53 -29.43
N ILE A 373 19.69 -7.83 -29.67
CA ILE A 373 20.16 -8.89 -28.76
C ILE A 373 21.68 -8.81 -28.57
N ASP A 374 22.44 -8.68 -29.67
CA ASP A 374 23.89 -8.55 -29.64
C ASP A 374 24.32 -7.25 -28.96
N PHE A 375 23.63 -6.14 -29.22
CA PHE A 375 23.94 -4.86 -28.59
C PHE A 375 23.77 -4.91 -27.06
N ILE A 376 22.71 -5.54 -26.56
CA ILE A 376 22.50 -5.74 -25.11
C ILE A 376 23.66 -6.57 -24.53
N ARG A 377 23.99 -7.69 -25.17
CA ARG A 377 25.06 -8.60 -24.71
C ARG A 377 26.42 -7.93 -24.68
N GLN A 378 26.78 -7.20 -25.74
CA GLN A 378 28.08 -6.52 -25.85
C GLN A 378 28.28 -5.46 -24.76
N ASN A 379 27.18 -4.91 -24.22
CA ASN A 379 27.20 -3.98 -23.10
C ASN A 379 27.13 -4.65 -21.71
N GLY A 380 27.23 -5.99 -21.65
CA GLY A 380 27.38 -6.74 -20.39
C GLY A 380 26.09 -7.01 -19.61
N LEU A 381 24.93 -6.74 -20.22
CA LEU A 381 23.62 -7.04 -19.64
C LEU A 381 23.20 -8.48 -19.98
N ILE A 382 22.38 -9.10 -19.11
CA ILE A 382 21.67 -10.32 -19.52
C ILE A 382 20.67 -9.96 -20.62
N THR A 383 20.64 -10.76 -21.68
CA THR A 383 19.87 -10.47 -22.90
C THR A 383 18.77 -11.48 -23.12
N GLY A 384 17.59 -11.01 -23.56
CA GLY A 384 16.47 -11.90 -23.84
C GLY A 384 15.59 -11.40 -24.97
N THR A 385 14.58 -12.20 -25.30
CA THR A 385 13.46 -11.77 -26.15
C THR A 385 12.15 -12.30 -25.59
N ALA A 386 11.08 -11.54 -25.78
CA ALA A 386 9.74 -11.96 -25.45
C ALA A 386 8.96 -12.37 -26.71
N GLY A 387 7.84 -13.07 -26.54
CA GLY A 387 6.89 -13.34 -27.63
C GLY A 387 5.54 -13.83 -27.11
N HIS A 388 4.46 -13.46 -27.78
CA HIS A 388 3.17 -14.14 -27.59
C HIS A 388 3.13 -15.42 -28.42
N SER A 389 3.75 -15.40 -29.60
CA SER A 389 3.88 -16.57 -30.46
C SER A 389 4.98 -17.50 -29.99
N ILE A 390 4.76 -18.81 -30.08
CA ILE A 390 5.82 -19.81 -29.84
C ILE A 390 6.85 -19.82 -30.98
N LYS A 391 6.54 -19.19 -32.11
CA LYS A 391 7.44 -19.06 -33.25
C LYS A 391 8.66 -18.20 -32.93
N VAL A 392 8.57 -17.24 -32.00
CA VAL A 392 9.70 -16.40 -31.60
C VAL A 392 10.85 -17.22 -31.00
N PRO A 393 10.65 -17.97 -29.89
CA PRO A 393 11.74 -18.77 -29.34
C PRO A 393 12.20 -19.89 -30.29
N LYS A 394 11.30 -20.49 -31.09
CA LYS A 394 11.67 -21.47 -32.12
C LYS A 394 12.60 -20.87 -33.17
N ALA A 395 12.24 -19.71 -33.73
CA ALA A 395 13.06 -19.02 -34.72
C ALA A 395 14.45 -18.66 -34.16
N CYS A 396 14.53 -18.27 -32.88
CA CYS A 396 15.82 -18.02 -32.24
C CYS A 396 16.70 -19.27 -32.19
N ILE A 397 16.14 -20.40 -31.73
CA ILE A 397 16.88 -21.68 -31.66
C ILE A 397 17.27 -22.18 -33.07
N ASP A 398 16.33 -22.17 -34.01
CA ASP A 398 16.53 -22.70 -35.37
C ASP A 398 17.58 -21.91 -36.16
N ASN A 399 17.76 -20.61 -35.86
CA ASN A 399 18.71 -19.72 -36.52
C ASN A 399 19.95 -19.40 -35.68
N GLY A 400 20.14 -20.06 -34.54
CA GLY A 400 21.31 -19.85 -33.67
C GLY A 400 21.37 -18.44 -33.05
N ILE A 401 20.22 -17.77 -32.86
CA ILE A 401 20.14 -16.51 -32.14
C ILE A 401 20.20 -16.83 -30.64
N GLU A 402 21.39 -16.70 -30.07
CA GLU A 402 21.60 -16.94 -28.65
C GLU A 402 20.89 -15.86 -27.82
N VAL A 403 20.25 -16.26 -26.73
CA VAL A 403 19.71 -15.38 -25.68
C VAL A 403 19.97 -16.01 -24.31
N ASP A 404 20.06 -15.19 -23.27
CA ASP A 404 20.21 -15.69 -21.90
C ASP A 404 18.88 -16.13 -21.31
N PHE A 405 17.76 -15.60 -21.80
CA PHE A 405 16.42 -16.04 -21.41
C PHE A 405 15.36 -15.75 -22.46
N PHE A 406 14.26 -16.50 -22.41
CA PHE A 406 13.02 -16.18 -23.12
C PHE A 406 11.96 -15.65 -22.18
N MET A 407 11.05 -14.81 -22.68
CA MET A 407 9.82 -14.45 -21.97
C MET A 407 8.62 -14.84 -22.83
N LYS A 408 7.78 -15.77 -22.36
CA LYS A 408 6.72 -16.36 -23.17
C LYS A 408 5.38 -16.37 -22.44
N THR A 409 4.31 -16.03 -23.15
CA THR A 409 2.96 -16.13 -22.59
C THR A 409 2.63 -17.59 -22.29
N PHE A 410 2.15 -17.85 -21.07
CA PHE A 410 1.86 -19.22 -20.65
C PHE A 410 0.79 -19.25 -19.57
N HIS A 411 -0.38 -19.75 -19.94
CA HIS A 411 -1.54 -19.94 -19.07
C HIS A 411 -2.49 -20.95 -19.73
N HIS A 412 -3.33 -21.63 -18.94
CA HIS A 412 -4.42 -22.43 -19.49
C HIS A 412 -5.54 -21.53 -20.02
N ASP A 413 -6.50 -22.10 -20.73
CA ASP A 413 -7.63 -21.41 -21.35
C ASP A 413 -8.98 -21.68 -20.66
N ASN A 414 -8.97 -22.28 -19.47
CA ASN A 414 -10.16 -22.49 -18.63
C ASN A 414 -10.70 -21.20 -17.98
N TYR A 415 -11.07 -20.21 -18.79
CA TYR A 415 -11.74 -18.98 -18.33
C TYR A 415 -12.72 -18.48 -19.39
N TRP A 416 -13.78 -17.80 -18.94
CA TRP A 416 -14.96 -17.49 -19.77
C TRP A 416 -14.65 -16.77 -21.09
N SER A 417 -13.70 -15.84 -21.07
CA SER A 417 -13.36 -15.04 -22.26
C SER A 417 -12.41 -15.73 -23.23
N ALA A 418 -11.90 -16.93 -22.93
CA ALA A 418 -11.07 -17.67 -23.86
C ALA A 418 -11.93 -18.23 -25.01
N HIS A 419 -11.65 -17.81 -26.25
CA HIS A 419 -12.33 -18.35 -27.43
C HIS A 419 -11.76 -19.72 -27.83
N SER A 420 -12.50 -20.46 -28.67
CA SER A 420 -12.18 -21.85 -29.05
C SER A 420 -10.79 -21.99 -29.69
N LYS A 421 -10.15 -23.15 -29.49
CA LYS A 421 -8.83 -23.45 -30.08
C LYS A 421 -8.82 -23.39 -31.60
N GLU A 422 -9.94 -23.76 -32.23
CA GLU A 422 -10.12 -23.74 -33.70
C GLU A 422 -10.05 -22.33 -34.29
N ASN A 423 -10.36 -21.30 -33.49
CA ASN A 423 -10.36 -19.90 -33.89
C ASN A 423 -9.07 -19.16 -33.48
N ARG A 424 -8.06 -19.89 -32.99
CA ARG A 424 -6.76 -19.32 -32.62
C ARG A 424 -5.75 -19.58 -33.72
N GLU A 425 -4.97 -18.56 -34.04
CA GLU A 425 -3.83 -18.66 -34.95
C GLU A 425 -2.56 -18.15 -34.27
N GLU A 426 -1.39 -18.59 -34.75
CA GLU A 426 -0.13 -18.03 -34.26
C GLU A 426 -0.02 -16.55 -34.66
N PHE A 427 0.74 -15.78 -33.88
CA PHE A 427 0.80 -14.31 -33.99
C PHE A 427 -0.53 -13.60 -33.75
N ILE A 428 -1.44 -14.21 -32.96
CA ILE A 428 -2.78 -13.67 -32.69
C ILE A 428 -2.79 -12.22 -32.19
N GLY A 429 -1.73 -11.80 -31.49
CA GLY A 429 -1.56 -10.42 -31.00
C GLY A 429 -1.34 -9.37 -32.10
N LEU A 430 -1.09 -9.77 -33.35
CA LEU A 430 -0.93 -8.90 -34.51
C LEU A 430 -2.24 -8.70 -35.29
N ILE A 431 -3.28 -9.48 -34.99
CA ILE A 431 -4.59 -9.40 -35.66
C ILE A 431 -5.42 -8.30 -35.01
N ASN A 432 -6.29 -7.67 -35.79
CA ASN A 432 -7.30 -6.75 -35.28
C ASN A 432 -8.31 -7.48 -34.39
N SER A 433 -8.73 -6.82 -33.30
CA SER A 433 -9.83 -7.29 -32.48
C SER A 433 -11.10 -7.48 -33.30
N ASN A 434 -11.83 -8.56 -33.01
CA ASN A 434 -13.08 -8.93 -33.66
C ASN A 434 -14.23 -8.84 -32.63
N PRO A 435 -15.37 -8.21 -32.98
CA PRO A 435 -16.52 -8.14 -32.09
C PRO A 435 -17.22 -9.48 -31.85
N ASP A 436 -16.96 -10.50 -32.66
CA ASP A 436 -17.47 -11.86 -32.43
C ASP A 436 -16.90 -12.42 -31.11
N HIS A 437 -17.79 -12.86 -30.23
CA HIS A 437 -17.45 -13.45 -28.94
C HIS A 437 -16.50 -14.66 -29.07
N ASN A 438 -16.62 -15.42 -30.17
CA ASN A 438 -15.79 -16.61 -30.43
C ASN A 438 -14.48 -16.28 -31.16
N ALA A 439 -14.10 -15.00 -31.27
CA ALA A 439 -12.88 -14.57 -31.95
C ALA A 439 -11.93 -13.82 -31.00
N TYR A 440 -10.77 -13.44 -31.55
CA TYR A 440 -9.77 -12.67 -30.82
C TYR A 440 -10.26 -11.26 -30.50
N HIS A 441 -10.19 -10.89 -29.22
CA HIS A 441 -10.53 -9.57 -28.71
C HIS A 441 -9.71 -9.25 -27.46
N ASP A 442 -8.38 -9.31 -27.55
CA ASP A 442 -7.44 -9.13 -26.42
C ASP A 442 -7.84 -9.99 -25.20
N ASN A 443 -8.22 -11.24 -25.47
CA ASN A 443 -8.79 -12.19 -24.52
C ASN A 443 -8.02 -13.52 -24.45
N ILE A 444 -7.09 -13.76 -25.38
CA ILE A 444 -6.18 -14.91 -25.37
C ILE A 444 -4.77 -14.39 -25.68
N TRP A 445 -3.78 -14.88 -24.95
CA TRP A 445 -2.37 -14.55 -25.23
C TRP A 445 -1.49 -15.80 -25.33
N CYS A 446 -1.95 -16.94 -24.81
CA CYS A 446 -1.36 -18.25 -24.95
C CYS A 446 -2.21 -19.10 -25.90
N VAL A 447 -1.87 -19.11 -27.19
CA VAL A 447 -2.61 -19.84 -28.24
C VAL A 447 -2.63 -21.35 -27.96
N SER A 448 -1.45 -21.91 -27.67
CA SER A 448 -1.27 -23.31 -27.29
C SER A 448 -0.31 -23.43 -26.10
N ALA A 449 -0.87 -23.72 -24.92
CA ALA A 449 -0.08 -24.01 -23.73
C ALA A 449 0.68 -25.33 -23.88
N GLU A 450 0.05 -26.35 -24.45
CA GLU A 450 0.68 -27.65 -24.70
C GLU A 450 1.92 -27.54 -25.60
N GLU A 451 1.82 -26.82 -26.72
CA GLU A 451 2.97 -26.63 -27.62
C GLU A 451 4.09 -25.84 -26.93
N THR A 452 3.73 -24.82 -26.15
CA THR A 452 4.69 -24.02 -25.39
C THR A 452 5.44 -24.89 -24.38
N GLN A 453 4.71 -25.70 -23.61
CA GLN A 453 5.28 -26.62 -22.62
C GLN A 453 6.18 -27.67 -23.28
N ASN A 454 5.73 -28.29 -24.39
CA ASN A 454 6.50 -29.29 -25.12
C ASN A 454 7.82 -28.73 -25.68
N PHE A 455 7.79 -27.50 -26.20
CA PHE A 455 9.00 -26.81 -26.65
C PHE A 455 9.97 -26.58 -25.49
N PHE A 456 9.51 -26.00 -24.39
CA PHE A 456 10.38 -25.68 -23.27
C PHE A 456 10.87 -26.91 -22.51
N GLU A 457 10.15 -28.04 -22.53
CA GLU A 457 10.58 -29.30 -21.92
C GLU A 457 12.00 -29.73 -22.38
N THR A 458 12.36 -29.42 -23.62
CA THR A 458 13.68 -29.74 -24.21
C THR A 458 14.61 -28.52 -24.32
N CYS A 459 14.11 -27.31 -24.08
CA CYS A 459 14.88 -26.08 -24.20
C CYS A 459 15.70 -25.80 -22.93
N ASN A 460 17.02 -25.67 -23.10
CA ASN A 460 17.97 -25.39 -22.02
C ASN A 460 18.17 -23.90 -21.73
N VAL A 461 17.43 -23.02 -22.41
CA VAL A 461 17.42 -21.58 -22.10
C VAL A 461 16.40 -21.33 -20.99
N PRO A 462 16.74 -20.60 -19.91
CA PRO A 462 15.78 -20.28 -18.87
C PRO A 462 14.66 -19.40 -19.43
N TRP A 463 13.47 -19.48 -18.84
CA TRP A 463 12.34 -18.70 -19.34
C TRP A 463 11.42 -18.15 -18.25
N ILE A 464 10.87 -16.98 -18.57
CA ILE A 464 9.97 -16.19 -17.75
C ILE A 464 8.56 -16.32 -18.34
N ALA A 465 7.67 -17.01 -17.64
CA ALA A 465 6.27 -17.07 -18.03
C ALA A 465 5.58 -15.73 -17.74
N TYR A 466 4.84 -15.18 -18.71
CA TYR A 466 4.04 -13.96 -18.48
C TYR A 466 2.60 -14.13 -18.95
N LYS A 467 1.74 -13.19 -18.60
CA LYS A 467 0.27 -13.33 -18.76
C LYS A 467 -0.28 -14.58 -18.04
N VAL A 468 0.41 -15.06 -17.00
CA VAL A 468 0.04 -16.27 -16.25
C VAL A 468 -1.36 -16.21 -15.65
N LEU A 469 -1.88 -15.00 -15.43
CA LEU A 469 -3.22 -14.75 -14.89
C LEU A 469 -4.27 -14.41 -15.96
N ALA A 470 -3.93 -14.48 -17.26
CA ALA A 470 -4.79 -14.09 -18.38
C ALA A 470 -5.52 -12.75 -18.14
N ALA A 471 -4.75 -11.70 -17.80
CA ALA A 471 -5.24 -10.36 -17.45
C ALA A 471 -6.29 -10.36 -16.30
N GLY A 472 -6.09 -11.21 -15.31
CA GLY A 472 -6.96 -11.31 -14.12
C GLY A 472 -8.13 -12.28 -14.28
N ALA A 473 -8.24 -12.99 -15.41
CA ALA A 473 -9.24 -14.03 -15.60
C ALA A 473 -8.94 -15.34 -14.85
N ILE A 474 -7.66 -15.56 -14.48
CA ILE A 474 -7.21 -16.75 -13.74
C ILE A 474 -6.72 -16.32 -12.35
N HIS A 475 -7.14 -17.05 -11.32
CA HIS A 475 -6.73 -16.81 -9.95
C HIS A 475 -5.21 -17.02 -9.76
N PRO A 476 -4.49 -16.19 -8.99
CA PRO A 476 -3.04 -16.30 -8.82
C PRO A 476 -2.52 -17.69 -8.47
N LYS A 477 -3.18 -18.38 -7.53
CA LYS A 477 -2.82 -19.74 -7.14
C LYS A 477 -2.86 -20.72 -8.31
N ASP A 478 -3.87 -20.62 -9.18
CA ASP A 478 -4.06 -21.54 -10.31
C ASP A 478 -3.03 -21.24 -11.41
N GLY A 479 -2.99 -19.98 -11.86
CA GLY A 479 -2.08 -19.56 -12.94
C GLY A 479 -0.60 -19.72 -12.60
N LEU A 480 -0.19 -19.44 -11.36
CA LEU A 480 1.20 -19.66 -10.93
C LEU A 480 1.53 -21.14 -10.83
N SER A 481 0.64 -21.98 -10.27
CA SER A 481 0.88 -23.42 -10.19
C SER A 481 1.04 -24.00 -11.60
N PHE A 482 0.12 -23.65 -12.51
CA PHE A 482 0.18 -24.03 -13.91
C PHE A 482 1.51 -23.62 -14.57
N ALA A 483 1.97 -22.38 -14.34
CA ALA A 483 3.20 -21.89 -14.94
C ALA A 483 4.45 -22.68 -14.48
N PHE A 484 4.57 -22.93 -13.18
CA PHE A 484 5.75 -23.59 -12.61
C PHE A 484 5.75 -25.11 -12.81
N ASP A 485 4.59 -25.77 -12.75
CA ASP A 485 4.44 -27.18 -13.12
C ASP A 485 4.71 -27.39 -14.62
N GLY A 486 4.32 -26.42 -15.46
CA GLY A 486 4.65 -26.39 -16.88
C GLY A 486 6.13 -26.12 -17.20
N GLY A 487 6.97 -25.88 -16.19
CA GLY A 487 8.42 -25.81 -16.33
C GLY A 487 9.01 -24.40 -16.44
N ALA A 488 8.24 -23.33 -16.16
CA ALA A 488 8.77 -21.98 -16.07
C ALA A 488 9.87 -21.87 -15.00
N ASP A 489 10.88 -21.03 -15.24
CA ASP A 489 11.92 -20.74 -14.25
C ASP A 489 11.53 -19.54 -13.37
N PHE A 490 10.81 -18.59 -13.97
CA PHE A 490 10.31 -17.37 -13.34
C PHE A 490 8.91 -17.05 -13.87
N ALA A 491 8.14 -16.24 -13.13
CA ALA A 491 6.85 -15.73 -13.56
C ALA A 491 6.82 -14.19 -13.47
N CYS A 492 6.44 -13.53 -14.56
CA CYS A 492 6.16 -12.10 -14.61
C CYS A 492 4.67 -11.84 -14.34
N VAL A 493 4.37 -11.12 -13.26
CA VAL A 493 3.01 -10.93 -12.75
C VAL A 493 2.73 -9.45 -12.51
N GLY A 494 1.72 -8.91 -13.18
CA GLY A 494 1.19 -7.58 -12.85
C GLY A 494 0.32 -7.65 -11.59
N MET A 495 0.60 -6.81 -10.61
CA MET A 495 -0.05 -6.84 -9.30
C MET A 495 -0.36 -5.42 -8.82
N PHE A 496 -1.47 -5.25 -8.10
CA PHE A 496 -1.70 -4.06 -7.27
C PHE A 496 -0.99 -4.19 -5.92
N ASP A 497 -0.78 -3.08 -5.22
CA ASP A 497 -0.11 -3.05 -3.90
C ASP A 497 -0.76 -4.00 -2.89
N PHE A 498 -2.09 -4.04 -2.85
CA PHE A 498 -2.88 -4.91 -1.98
C PHE A 498 -2.83 -6.40 -2.35
N GLN A 499 -2.29 -6.77 -3.52
CA GLN A 499 -2.13 -8.16 -3.96
C GLN A 499 -0.74 -8.72 -3.71
N VAL A 500 0.25 -7.87 -3.40
CA VAL A 500 1.67 -8.29 -3.35
C VAL A 500 1.90 -9.37 -2.31
N ILE A 501 1.46 -9.14 -1.07
CA ILE A 501 1.68 -10.09 0.04
C ILE A 501 0.99 -11.43 -0.25
N GLU A 502 -0.23 -11.39 -0.76
CA GLU A 502 -0.99 -12.61 -1.10
C GLU A 502 -0.29 -13.42 -2.19
N ASN A 503 0.12 -12.77 -3.29
CA ASN A 503 0.79 -13.44 -4.40
C ASN A 503 2.17 -13.99 -3.99
N VAL A 504 2.89 -13.27 -3.12
CA VAL A 504 4.15 -13.76 -2.55
C VAL A 504 3.93 -14.98 -1.67
N ASN A 505 2.90 -14.98 -0.82
CA ASN A 505 2.54 -16.13 0.01
C ASN A 505 2.16 -17.36 -0.84
N ILE A 506 1.36 -17.15 -1.89
CA ILE A 506 1.01 -18.20 -2.87
C ILE A 506 2.28 -18.76 -3.51
N MET A 507 3.18 -17.90 -3.97
CA MET A 507 4.43 -18.31 -4.60
C MET A 507 5.33 -19.10 -3.63
N HIS A 508 5.43 -18.63 -2.38
CA HIS A 508 6.18 -19.31 -1.33
C HIS A 508 5.62 -20.71 -1.05
N GLU A 509 4.30 -20.85 -0.96
CA GLU A 509 3.64 -22.15 -0.76
C GLU A 509 3.87 -23.11 -1.94
N ILE A 510 3.69 -22.63 -3.17
CA ILE A 510 3.88 -23.43 -4.40
C ILE A 510 5.31 -23.98 -4.45
N LEU A 511 6.32 -23.13 -4.21
CA LEU A 511 7.72 -23.53 -4.34
C LEU A 511 8.28 -24.25 -3.10
N SER A 512 7.55 -24.26 -1.99
CA SER A 512 7.91 -25.05 -0.81
C SER A 512 7.43 -26.50 -0.92
N GLN A 513 6.61 -26.83 -1.92
CA GLN A 513 6.12 -28.18 -2.19
C GLN A 513 6.84 -28.79 -3.41
N PRO A 514 6.91 -30.12 -3.51
CA PRO A 514 7.40 -30.77 -4.73
C PRO A 514 6.53 -30.38 -5.94
N LEU A 515 7.14 -29.72 -6.93
CA LEU A 515 6.48 -29.37 -8.18
C LEU A 515 6.33 -30.59 -9.09
N VAL A 516 5.22 -30.66 -9.82
CA VAL A 516 4.97 -31.71 -10.83
C VAL A 516 5.50 -31.23 -12.18
N ARG A 517 6.80 -30.90 -12.25
CA ARG A 517 7.45 -30.40 -13.46
C ARG A 517 8.33 -31.46 -14.13
N LYS A 518 8.20 -31.59 -15.45
CA LYS A 518 9.08 -32.47 -16.27
C LYS A 518 10.44 -31.83 -16.54
N ARG A 519 10.44 -30.54 -16.85
CA ARG A 519 11.64 -29.74 -17.11
C ARG A 519 12.37 -29.49 -15.79
N LYS A 520 13.68 -29.69 -15.72
CA LYS A 520 14.48 -29.30 -14.52
C LYS A 520 14.59 -27.78 -14.42
N TRP A 521 14.96 -27.27 -13.25
CA TRP A 521 15.36 -25.86 -13.15
C TRP A 521 16.63 -25.65 -13.97
N VAL A 522 16.67 -24.55 -14.72
CA VAL A 522 17.86 -24.10 -15.45
C VAL A 522 18.58 -23.03 -14.64
#